data_AF-A0ABD5S2I4-F1
#
_entry.id   AF-A0ABD5S2I4-F1
#
_cell.length_a   1.000
_cell.length_b   1.000
_cell.length_c   1.000
_cell.angle_alpha   90.00
_cell.angle_beta   90.00
_cell.angle_gamma   90.00
#
_symmetry.space_group_name_H-M   'P 1'
#
loop_
_entity.id
_entity.type
_entity.pdbx_description
1 polymer ?
#
loop_
_entity_poly.entity_id
_entity_poly.type
_entity_poly.pdbx_seq_one_letter_code
_entity_poly.pdbx_strand_id
1 'polypeptide(L)'
;MALQFTPYTPLLVLAGLISSALAAYGWRLRSAAEARWFALLTGAAAAWSFGYAIELSATTLGAVLFWERLVWAAYALVVAGLLLFSLEFAGYESSVTRRTLPLFFLPSALTIGMVFTTGTHGLVWSGAELVDAGGFVALRYGNVGAWYWVETAYGFGVCLFAVGLFSRRALGRRDLYRKQSLVMATGV
;
A
#
# COMPACT_ATOMS: atom_id res chain seq x y z
N MET A 1 12.20 -23.08 2.15
CA MET A 1 12.48 -21.65 2.45
C MET A 1 13.27 -21.62 3.74
N ALA A 2 14.47 -21.04 3.72
CA ALA A 2 15.25 -20.80 4.92
C ALA A 2 14.97 -19.36 5.41
N LEU A 3 14.95 -19.18 6.73
CA LEU A 3 14.59 -17.92 7.39
C LEU A 3 15.75 -17.35 8.19
N GLN A 4 15.87 -16.02 8.19
CA GLN A 4 16.76 -15.24 9.04
C GLN A 4 15.96 -14.32 9.95
N PHE A 5 16.56 -13.94 11.08
CA PHE A 5 16.01 -12.90 11.95
C PHE A 5 16.50 -11.54 11.48
N THR A 6 15.59 -10.57 11.36
CA THR A 6 15.96 -9.16 11.16
C THR A 6 15.34 -8.30 12.27
N PRO A 7 16.01 -7.22 12.71
CA PRO A 7 15.45 -6.32 13.72
C PRO A 7 14.11 -5.68 13.31
N TYR A 8 13.83 -5.62 12.00
CA TYR A 8 12.63 -4.98 11.45
C TYR A 8 11.42 -5.93 11.40
N THR A 9 11.63 -7.25 11.35
CA THR A 9 10.55 -8.24 11.26
C THR A 9 9.50 -8.09 12.39
N PRO A 10 9.87 -7.94 13.68
CA PRO A 10 8.87 -7.77 14.75
C PRO A 10 8.03 -6.50 14.61
N LEU A 11 8.63 -5.40 14.14
CA LEU A 11 7.93 -4.13 13.93
C LEU A 11 6.90 -4.24 12.79
N LEU A 12 7.27 -4.91 11.70
CA LEU A 12 6.38 -5.18 10.57
C LEU A 12 5.23 -6.10 10.96
N VAL A 13 5.49 -7.14 11.77
CA VAL A 13 4.44 -8.01 12.31
C VAL A 13 3.48 -7.23 13.19
N LEU A 14 3.98 -6.37 14.08
CA LEU A 14 3.14 -5.50 14.91
C LEU A 14 2.28 -4.55 14.06
N ALA A 15 2.88 -3.91 13.05
CA ALA A 15 2.15 -3.04 12.12
C ALA A 15 1.07 -3.81 11.35
N GLY A 16 1.36 -5.04 10.91
CA GLY A 16 0.40 -5.93 10.26
C GLY A 16 -0.76 -6.32 11.17
N LEU A 17 -0.49 -6.60 12.46
CA LEU A 17 -1.51 -6.90 13.45
C LEU A 17 -2.43 -5.71 13.73
N ILE A 18 -1.86 -4.51 13.93
CA ILE A 18 -2.62 -3.27 14.13
C ILE A 18 -3.49 -3.00 12.89
N SER A 19 -2.92 -3.09 11.69
CA SER A 19 -3.62 -2.87 10.43
C SER A 19 -4.74 -3.89 10.22
N SER A 20 -4.53 -5.15 10.60
CA SER A 20 -5.55 -6.20 10.56
C SER A 20 -6.70 -5.91 11.53
N ALA A 21 -6.40 -5.43 12.73
CA ALA A 21 -7.42 -5.03 13.70
C ALA A 21 -8.26 -3.85 13.19
N LEU A 22 -7.62 -2.85 12.58
CA LEU A 22 -8.30 -1.72 11.94
C LEU A 22 -9.17 -2.16 10.76
N ALA A 23 -8.69 -3.08 9.93
CA ALA A 23 -9.43 -3.64 8.82
C ALA A 23 -10.68 -4.39 9.31
N ALA A 24 -10.53 -5.23 10.34
CA ALA A 24 -11.65 -5.94 10.95
C ALA A 24 -12.68 -4.97 11.58
N TYR A 25 -12.21 -3.90 12.22
CA TYR A 25 -13.06 -2.86 12.77
C TYR A 25 -13.84 -2.11 11.67
N GLY A 26 -13.14 -1.64 10.62
CA GLY A 26 -13.77 -0.98 9.47
C GLY A 26 -14.77 -1.89 8.76
N TRP A 27 -14.47 -3.19 8.62
CA TRP A 27 -15.38 -4.15 8.01
C TRP A 27 -16.65 -4.38 8.82
N ARG A 28 -16.59 -4.35 10.15
CA ARG A 28 -17.78 -4.42 11.00
C ARG A 28 -18.68 -3.19 10.84
N LEU A 29 -18.11 -2.04 10.46
CA LEU A 29 -18.79 -0.76 10.25
C LEU A 29 -19.08 -0.46 8.76
N ARG A 30 -18.98 -1.47 7.88
CA ARG A 30 -19.07 -1.34 6.41
C ARG A 30 -20.41 -0.84 5.85
N SER A 31 -21.40 -0.54 6.70
CA SER A 31 -22.65 0.09 6.26
C SER A 31 -22.39 1.47 5.65
N ALA A 32 -21.34 2.17 6.10
CA ALA A 32 -20.84 3.39 5.47
C ALA A 32 -19.87 3.08 4.33
N ALA A 33 -20.02 3.79 3.20
CA ALA A 33 -19.13 3.69 2.05
C ALA A 33 -17.67 4.06 2.37
N GLU A 34 -17.44 4.98 3.30
CA GLU A 34 -16.11 5.35 3.77
C GLU A 34 -15.42 4.18 4.51
N ALA A 35 -16.19 3.45 5.33
CA ALA A 35 -15.68 2.36 6.16
C ALA A 35 -15.23 1.14 5.34
N ARG A 36 -15.89 0.84 4.21
CA ARG A 36 -15.44 -0.23 3.28
C ARG A 36 -14.08 0.07 2.67
N TRP A 37 -13.83 1.32 2.28
CA TRP A 37 -12.55 1.71 1.66
C TRP A 37 -11.45 1.83 2.69
N PHE A 38 -11.78 2.27 3.91
CA PHE A 38 -10.88 2.19 5.05
C PHE A 38 -10.47 0.75 5.36
N ALA A 39 -11.42 -0.19 5.35
CA ALA A 39 -11.15 -1.61 5.55
C ALA A 39 -10.27 -2.21 4.44
N LEU A 40 -10.50 -1.81 3.18
CA LEU A 40 -9.63 -2.20 2.06
C LEU A 40 -8.21 -1.66 2.23
N LEU A 41 -8.07 -0.36 2.53
CA LEU A 41 -6.79 0.31 2.74
C LEU A 41 -5.98 -0.37 3.85
N THR A 42 -6.59 -0.55 5.02
CA THR A 42 -5.93 -1.15 6.19
C THR A 42 -5.70 -2.66 6.02
N GLY A 43 -6.58 -3.37 5.31
CA GLY A 43 -6.37 -4.77 4.95
C GLY A 43 -5.21 -4.95 3.98
N ALA A 44 -5.09 -4.07 2.98
CA ALA A 44 -3.96 -4.05 2.06
C ALA A 44 -2.66 -3.68 2.79
N ALA A 45 -2.69 -2.72 3.72
CA ALA A 45 -1.54 -2.37 4.56
C ALA A 45 -1.08 -3.53 5.46
N ALA A 46 -2.03 -4.34 5.98
CA ALA A 46 -1.71 -5.56 6.70
C ALA A 46 -1.03 -6.60 5.82
N ALA A 47 -1.59 -6.85 4.63
CA ALA A 47 -1.01 -7.76 3.65
C ALA A 47 0.41 -7.32 3.22
N TRP A 48 0.60 -6.02 3.04
CA TRP A 48 1.90 -5.44 2.75
C TRP A 48 2.89 -5.66 3.90
N SER A 49 2.49 -5.33 5.13
CA SER A 49 3.35 -5.47 6.31
C SER A 49 3.77 -6.93 6.55
N PHE A 50 2.84 -7.88 6.46
CA PHE A 50 3.15 -9.30 6.62
C PHE A 50 3.98 -9.85 5.45
N GLY A 51 3.62 -9.49 4.21
CA GLY A 51 4.39 -9.89 3.03
C GLY A 51 5.84 -9.45 3.14
N TYR A 52 6.05 -8.19 3.54
CA TYR A 52 7.38 -7.61 3.68
C TYR A 52 8.15 -8.21 4.86
N ALA A 53 7.48 -8.52 5.97
CA ALA A 53 8.09 -9.26 7.08
C ALA A 53 8.62 -10.64 6.65
N ILE A 54 7.84 -11.35 5.83
CA ILE A 54 8.22 -12.69 5.34
C ILE A 54 9.33 -12.58 4.30
N GLU A 55 9.24 -11.62 3.38
CA GLU A 55 10.27 -11.34 2.39
C GLU A 55 11.63 -11.06 3.05
N LEU A 56 11.66 -10.13 4.01
CA LEU A 56 12.88 -9.71 4.70
C LEU A 56 13.49 -10.85 5.53
N SER A 57 12.65 -11.78 5.98
CA SER A 57 13.08 -12.96 6.70
C SER A 57 13.54 -14.09 5.75
N ALA A 58 13.27 -14.02 4.44
CA ALA A 58 13.65 -15.07 3.50
C ALA A 58 15.12 -14.92 3.06
N THR A 59 15.84 -16.04 2.95
CA THR A 59 17.26 -16.04 2.53
C THR A 59 17.50 -16.61 1.14
N THR A 60 16.45 -16.99 0.42
CA THR A 60 16.56 -17.52 -0.96
C THR A 60 15.93 -16.55 -1.95
N LEU A 61 16.64 -16.28 -3.05
CA LEU A 61 16.22 -15.29 -4.05
C LEU A 61 14.81 -15.58 -4.60
N GLY A 62 14.50 -16.85 -4.87
CA GLY A 62 13.17 -17.23 -5.35
C GLY A 62 12.04 -16.94 -4.35
N ALA A 63 12.28 -17.10 -3.05
CA ALA A 63 11.29 -16.79 -2.02
C ALA A 63 11.14 -15.28 -1.85
N VAL A 64 12.25 -14.55 -1.79
CA VAL A 64 12.27 -13.08 -1.72
C VAL A 64 11.51 -12.48 -2.91
N LEU A 65 11.81 -12.89 -4.14
CA LEU A 65 11.11 -12.39 -5.33
C LEU A 65 9.62 -12.75 -5.39
N PHE A 66 9.22 -13.90 -4.84
CA PHE A 66 7.81 -14.26 -4.75
C PHE A 66 7.07 -13.33 -3.79
N TRP A 67 7.62 -13.11 -2.59
CA TRP A 67 7.02 -12.22 -1.60
C TRP A 67 7.06 -10.76 -2.02
N GLU A 68 8.14 -10.31 -2.64
CA GLU A 68 8.26 -8.95 -3.17
C GLU A 68 7.14 -8.65 -4.19
N ARG A 69 6.82 -9.59 -5.09
CA ARG A 69 5.67 -9.42 -6.01
C ARG A 69 4.34 -9.26 -5.27
N LEU A 70 4.15 -9.97 -4.16
CA LEU A 70 2.95 -9.85 -3.33
C LEU A 70 2.93 -8.55 -2.52
N VAL A 71 4.09 -8.09 -2.05
CA VAL A 71 4.29 -6.80 -1.37
C VAL A 71 3.91 -5.66 -2.31
N TRP A 72 4.40 -5.68 -3.56
CA TRP A 72 4.02 -4.73 -4.60
C TRP A 72 2.52 -4.75 -4.92
N ALA A 73 1.92 -5.95 -4.98
CA ALA A 73 0.47 -6.06 -5.20
C ALA A 73 -0.34 -5.47 -4.03
N ALA A 74 0.10 -5.71 -2.79
CA ALA A 74 -0.51 -5.13 -1.60
C ALA A 74 -0.33 -3.60 -1.57
N TYR A 75 0.86 -3.09 -1.91
CA TYR A 75 1.12 -1.66 -2.08
C TYR A 75 0.19 -1.01 -3.11
N ALA A 76 0.03 -1.61 -4.29
CA ALA A 76 -0.86 -1.09 -5.33
C ALA A 76 -2.32 -0.99 -4.83
N LEU A 77 -2.76 -1.93 -3.99
CA LEU A 77 -4.08 -1.89 -3.34
C LEU A 77 -4.16 -0.84 -2.23
N VAL A 78 -3.09 -0.58 -1.49
CA VAL A 78 -3.00 0.53 -0.53
C VAL A 78 -3.22 1.86 -1.24
N VAL A 79 -2.55 2.09 -2.38
CA VAL A 79 -2.69 3.32 -3.16
C VAL A 79 -4.13 3.51 -3.65
N ALA A 80 -4.75 2.48 -4.24
CA ALA A 80 -6.17 2.54 -4.65
C ALA A 80 -7.11 2.74 -3.46
N GLY A 81 -6.87 2.03 -2.35
CA GLY A 81 -7.65 2.14 -1.13
C GLY A 81 -7.61 3.54 -0.54
N LEU A 82 -6.42 4.17 -0.50
CA LEU A 82 -6.22 5.53 -0.01
C LEU A 82 -6.94 6.55 -0.90
N LEU A 83 -6.84 6.41 -2.21
CA LEU A 83 -7.53 7.29 -3.15
C LEU A 83 -9.04 7.25 -2.96
N LEU A 84 -9.63 6.04 -2.97
CA LEU A 84 -11.08 5.86 -2.81
C LEU A 84 -11.56 6.31 -1.43
N PHE A 85 -10.82 5.96 -0.37
CA PHE A 85 -11.12 6.40 0.98
C PHE A 85 -11.10 7.93 1.10
N SER A 86 -10.07 8.58 0.54
CA SER A 86 -9.94 10.04 0.61
C SER A 86 -11.06 10.78 -0.12
N LEU A 87 -11.49 10.29 -1.29
CA LEU A 87 -12.60 10.85 -2.05
C LEU A 87 -13.91 10.77 -1.27
N GLU A 88 -14.22 9.58 -0.73
CA GLU A 88 -15.46 9.34 0.01
C GLU A 88 -15.46 10.12 1.33
N PHE A 89 -14.36 10.08 2.07
CA PHE A 89 -14.19 10.87 3.29
C PHE A 89 -14.34 12.37 3.04
N ALA A 90 -13.86 12.86 1.88
CA ALA A 90 -14.00 14.26 1.50
C ALA A 90 -15.42 14.66 1.05
N GLY A 91 -16.34 13.70 0.89
CA GLY A 91 -17.71 13.91 0.44
C GLY A 91 -17.89 13.88 -1.08
N TYR A 92 -16.94 13.30 -1.82
CA TYR A 92 -17.01 13.09 -3.27
C TYR A 92 -17.64 11.74 -3.66
N GLU A 93 -18.59 11.26 -2.85
CA GLU A 93 -19.29 9.97 -3.00
C GLU A 93 -19.89 9.80 -4.41
N SER A 94 -20.41 10.89 -4.98
CA SER A 94 -21.02 10.91 -6.32
C SER A 94 -20.02 10.63 -7.45
N SER A 95 -18.72 10.80 -7.21
CA SER A 95 -17.65 10.48 -8.16
C SER A 95 -17.26 9.00 -8.12
N VAL A 96 -17.54 8.29 -7.02
CA VAL A 96 -17.22 6.88 -6.81
C VAL A 96 -18.45 6.02 -7.10
N THR A 97 -18.69 5.78 -8.40
CA THR A 97 -19.82 4.98 -8.89
C THR A 97 -19.33 3.64 -9.42
N ARG A 98 -20.23 2.68 -9.60
CA ARG A 98 -19.90 1.39 -10.25
C ARG A 98 -19.27 1.55 -11.64
N ARG A 99 -19.54 2.65 -12.34
CA ARG A 99 -19.00 2.94 -13.68
C ARG A 99 -17.60 3.54 -13.63
N THR A 100 -17.31 4.38 -12.62
CA THR A 100 -16.00 5.03 -12.46
C THR A 100 -15.04 4.21 -11.62
N LEU A 101 -15.53 3.26 -10.83
CA LEU A 101 -14.70 2.42 -9.96
C LEU A 101 -13.56 1.69 -10.68
N PRO A 102 -13.76 1.08 -11.87
CA PRO A 102 -12.67 0.44 -12.60
C PRO A 102 -11.53 1.40 -12.96
N LEU A 103 -11.81 2.69 -13.17
CA LEU A 103 -10.81 3.69 -13.50
C LEU A 103 -9.83 3.91 -12.35
N PHE A 104 -10.31 3.89 -11.10
CA PHE A 104 -9.46 4.07 -9.92
C PHE A 104 -8.58 2.85 -9.60
N PHE A 105 -9.05 1.65 -9.98
CA PHE A 105 -8.27 0.42 -9.83
C PHE A 105 -7.34 0.13 -11.01
N LEU A 106 -7.53 0.79 -12.15
CA LEU A 106 -6.75 0.53 -13.36
C LEU A 106 -5.24 0.70 -13.14
N PRO A 107 -4.73 1.78 -12.53
CA PRO A 107 -3.29 1.92 -12.27
C PRO A 107 -2.75 0.76 -11.41
N SER A 108 -3.46 0.41 -10.33
CA SER A 108 -3.08 -0.70 -9.46
C SER A 108 -3.08 -2.05 -10.17
N ALA A 109 -4.07 -2.31 -11.03
CA ALA A 109 -4.15 -3.54 -11.81
C ALA A 109 -3.00 -3.63 -12.83
N LEU A 110 -2.65 -2.52 -13.48
CA LEU A 110 -1.50 -2.44 -14.38
C LEU A 110 -0.20 -2.70 -13.63
N THR A 111 -0.02 -2.10 -12.45
CA THR A 111 1.17 -2.31 -11.61
C THR A 111 1.30 -3.76 -11.17
N ILE A 112 0.21 -4.40 -10.75
CA ILE A 112 0.20 -5.83 -10.44
C ILE A 112 0.63 -6.64 -11.68
N GLY A 113 0.06 -6.36 -12.86
CA GLY A 113 0.45 -7.01 -14.10
C GLY A 113 1.95 -6.87 -14.39
N MET A 114 2.47 -5.63 -14.39
CA MET A 114 3.86 -5.30 -14.69
C MET A 114 4.85 -5.96 -13.73
N VAL A 115 4.49 -6.05 -12.44
CA VAL A 115 5.33 -6.67 -11.40
C VAL A 115 5.44 -8.18 -11.61
N PHE A 116 4.31 -8.85 -11.89
CA PHE A 116 4.32 -10.30 -12.12
C PHE A 116 5.00 -10.66 -13.45
N THR A 117 4.95 -9.78 -14.45
CA THR A 117 5.64 -9.97 -15.74
C THR A 117 7.03 -9.36 -15.79
N THR A 118 7.54 -8.72 -14.73
CA THR A 118 8.83 -7.99 -14.77
C THR A 118 10.02 -8.86 -15.14
N GLY A 119 9.93 -10.18 -14.98
CA GLY A 119 10.97 -11.12 -15.43
C GLY A 119 11.18 -11.15 -16.95
N THR A 120 10.21 -10.72 -17.76
CA THR A 120 10.32 -10.73 -19.24
C THR A 120 10.82 -9.42 -19.81
N HIS A 121 10.43 -8.28 -19.22
CA HIS A 121 10.67 -6.95 -19.77
C HIS A 121 11.48 -6.02 -18.85
N GLY A 122 11.63 -6.33 -17.56
CA GLY A 122 12.42 -5.52 -16.62
C GLY A 122 11.89 -4.09 -16.39
N LEU A 123 10.59 -3.85 -16.57
CA LEU A 123 10.02 -2.49 -16.51
C LEU A 123 9.82 -1.99 -15.09
N VAL A 124 9.74 -2.89 -14.10
CA VAL A 124 9.69 -2.50 -12.68
C VAL A 124 11.09 -2.60 -12.09
N TRP A 125 11.71 -3.76 -12.22
CA TRP A 125 13.12 -3.97 -11.86
C TRP A 125 13.76 -5.07 -12.69
N SER A 126 15.10 -5.07 -12.71
CA SER A 126 15.92 -6.11 -13.33
C SER A 126 17.22 -6.33 -12.55
N GLY A 127 17.88 -7.48 -12.79
CA GLY A 127 19.12 -7.83 -12.10
C GLY A 127 18.94 -7.96 -10.59
N ALA A 128 17.85 -8.58 -10.15
CA ALA A 128 17.56 -8.75 -8.73
C ALA A 128 18.48 -9.81 -8.11
N GLU A 129 19.19 -9.43 -7.06
CA GLU A 129 20.16 -10.28 -6.38
C GLU A 129 20.08 -10.09 -4.86
N LEU A 130 20.59 -11.08 -4.14
CA LEU A 130 20.66 -11.06 -2.69
C LEU A 130 22.07 -10.63 -2.25
N VAL A 131 22.13 -9.62 -1.39
CA VAL A 131 23.39 -9.05 -0.89
C VAL A 131 23.41 -9.00 0.62
N ASP A 132 24.59 -9.14 1.23
CA ASP A 132 24.75 -8.92 2.66
C ASP A 132 24.61 -7.42 2.97
N ALA A 133 23.68 -7.10 3.86
CA ALA A 133 23.33 -5.76 4.30
C ALA A 133 23.63 -5.58 5.80
N GLY A 134 24.80 -6.02 6.25
CA GLY A 134 25.26 -5.80 7.62
C GLY A 134 24.73 -6.83 8.61
N GLY A 135 24.81 -8.11 8.24
CA GLY A 135 24.43 -9.24 9.11
C GLY A 135 23.08 -9.88 8.77
N PHE A 136 22.43 -9.44 7.70
CA PHE A 136 21.29 -10.11 7.08
C PHE A 136 21.33 -9.92 5.57
N VAL A 137 20.67 -10.83 4.85
CA VAL A 137 20.59 -10.80 3.39
C VAL A 137 19.42 -9.91 2.95
N ALA A 138 19.64 -9.00 2.01
CA ALA A 138 18.62 -8.09 1.49
C ALA A 138 18.55 -8.15 -0.04
N LEU A 139 17.37 -7.82 -0.58
CA LEU A 139 17.15 -7.70 -2.02
C LEU A 139 17.79 -6.42 -2.56
N ARG A 140 18.62 -6.54 -3.60
CA ARG A 140 19.15 -5.42 -4.37
C ARG A 140 18.72 -5.54 -5.82
N TYR A 141 18.29 -4.42 -6.40
CA TYR A 141 18.02 -4.31 -7.82
C TYR A 141 19.25 -3.77 -8.56
N GLY A 142 19.69 -4.47 -9.59
CA GLY A 142 20.75 -3.99 -10.48
C GLY A 142 20.30 -2.78 -11.31
N ASN A 143 19.04 -2.75 -11.74
CA ASN A 143 18.45 -1.59 -12.39
C ASN A 143 16.94 -1.46 -12.09
N VAL A 144 16.50 -0.22 -11.96
CA VAL A 144 15.11 0.17 -11.71
C VAL A 144 14.50 0.62 -13.04
N GLY A 145 13.39 -0.01 -13.44
CA GLY A 145 12.77 0.23 -14.73
C GLY A 145 11.84 1.46 -14.75
N ALA A 146 11.36 1.84 -15.94
CA ALA A 146 10.52 3.03 -16.11
C ALA A 146 9.19 2.95 -15.33
N TRP A 147 8.57 1.77 -15.26
CA TRP A 147 7.29 1.59 -14.57
C TRP A 147 7.39 1.81 -13.07
N TYR A 148 8.54 1.49 -12.46
CA TYR A 148 8.79 1.81 -11.06
C TYR A 148 8.64 3.30 -10.79
N TRP A 149 9.21 4.16 -11.65
CA TRP A 149 9.11 5.61 -11.48
C TRP A 149 7.70 6.14 -11.73
N VAL A 150 6.98 5.56 -12.70
CA VAL A 150 5.57 5.89 -12.95
C VAL A 150 4.72 5.58 -11.72
N GLU A 151 4.85 4.39 -11.16
CA GLU A 151 4.12 3.98 -9.96
C GLU A 151 4.53 4.81 -8.74
N THR A 152 5.82 5.11 -8.58
CA THR A 152 6.31 5.97 -7.50
C THR A 152 5.69 7.37 -7.57
N ALA A 153 5.71 7.99 -8.76
CA ALA A 153 5.10 9.31 -8.97
C ALA A 153 3.59 9.27 -8.74
N TYR A 154 2.92 8.21 -9.19
CA TYR A 154 1.49 8.01 -8.97
C TYR A 154 1.16 7.88 -7.47
N GLY A 155 1.87 7.03 -6.74
CA GLY A 155 1.68 6.84 -5.30
C GLY A 155 1.88 8.13 -4.50
N PHE A 156 2.96 8.87 -4.76
CA PHE A 156 3.16 10.18 -4.13
C PHE A 156 2.08 11.20 -4.51
N GLY A 157 1.63 11.20 -5.76
CA GLY A 157 0.51 12.02 -6.21
C GLY A 157 -0.78 11.73 -5.45
N VAL A 158 -1.09 10.45 -5.23
CA VAL A 158 -2.24 10.01 -4.43
C VAL A 158 -2.10 10.44 -2.97
N CYS A 159 -0.92 10.29 -2.35
CA CYS A 159 -0.69 10.75 -0.98
C CYS A 159 -0.89 12.26 -0.85
N LEU A 160 -0.29 13.07 -1.75
CA LEU A 160 -0.47 14.52 -1.76
C LEU A 160 -1.93 14.92 -1.97
N PHE A 161 -2.63 14.24 -2.86
CA PHE A 161 -4.05 14.46 -3.10
C PHE A 161 -4.90 14.14 -1.86
N ALA A 162 -4.65 13.00 -1.21
CA ALA A 162 -5.33 12.59 0.01
C ALA A 162 -5.10 13.59 1.16
N VAL A 163 -3.85 14.00 1.38
CA VAL A 163 -3.50 15.04 2.36
C VAL A 163 -4.24 16.34 2.05
N GLY A 164 -4.23 16.80 0.80
CA GLY A 164 -4.95 18.01 0.38
C GLY A 164 -6.45 17.94 0.67
N LEU A 165 -7.08 16.79 0.40
CA LEU A 165 -8.49 16.55 0.72
C LEU A 165 -8.77 16.56 2.23
N PHE A 166 -7.95 15.87 3.01
CA PHE A 166 -8.07 15.82 4.48
C PHE A 166 -7.89 17.21 5.09
N SER A 167 -6.87 17.96 4.67
CA SER A 167 -6.64 19.33 5.12
C SER A 167 -7.80 20.27 4.78
N ARG A 168 -8.33 20.20 3.56
CA ARG A 168 -9.45 21.05 3.15
C ARG A 168 -10.71 20.78 3.98
N ARG A 169 -10.97 19.51 4.31
CA ARG A 169 -12.11 19.13 5.16
C ARG A 169 -11.90 19.49 6.63
N ALA A 170 -10.68 19.40 7.13
CA ALA A 170 -10.31 19.82 8.49
C ALA A 170 -10.56 21.33 8.73
N LEU A 171 -10.33 22.16 7.70
CA LEU A 171 -10.50 23.61 7.77
C LEU A 171 -11.97 24.07 7.65
N GLY A 172 -12.88 23.19 7.20
CA GLY A 172 -14.28 23.54 6.90
C GLY A 172 -15.33 23.21 7.97
N ARG A 173 -15.03 22.43 9.04
CA ARG A 173 -16.02 22.02 10.05
C ARG A 173 -15.56 22.27 11.50
N ARG A 174 -16.43 22.86 12.32
CA ARG A 174 -16.24 23.08 13.76
C ARG A 174 -16.54 21.78 14.54
N ASP A 175 -15.48 21.23 15.14
CA ASP A 175 -15.42 20.49 16.40
C ASP A 175 -15.35 18.95 16.49
N LEU A 176 -15.89 18.11 15.58
CA LEU A 176 -15.63 16.64 15.61
C LEU A 176 -14.83 16.11 14.40
N TYR A 177 -15.14 16.55 13.18
CA TYR A 177 -14.43 16.14 11.96
C TYR A 177 -13.00 16.70 11.86
N ARG A 178 -12.69 17.77 12.59
CA ARG A 178 -11.39 18.43 12.54
C ARG A 178 -10.27 17.60 13.18
N LYS A 179 -10.55 16.93 14.31
CA LYS A 179 -9.57 16.05 14.99
C LYS A 179 -9.31 14.77 14.19
N GLN A 180 -10.35 14.13 13.64
CA GLN A 180 -10.18 12.96 12.77
C GLN A 180 -9.40 13.28 11.50
N SER A 181 -9.69 14.40 10.84
CA SER A 181 -8.98 14.81 9.63
C SER A 181 -7.50 15.14 9.88
N LEU A 182 -7.17 15.72 11.05
CA LEU A 182 -5.79 16.01 11.44
C LEU A 182 -4.99 14.74 11.73
N VAL A 183 -5.59 13.78 12.46
CA VAL A 183 -4.98 12.47 12.72
C VAL A 183 -4.73 11.71 11.41
N MET A 184 -5.69 11.77 10.46
CA MET A 184 -5.51 11.16 9.15
C MET A 184 -4.39 11.84 8.35
N ALA A 185 -4.31 13.17 8.34
CA ALA A 185 -3.26 13.89 7.62
C ALA A 185 -1.84 13.63 8.16
N THR A 186 -1.70 13.39 9.46
CA THR A 186 -0.40 12.97 10.05
C THR A 186 -0.08 11.49 9.83
N GLY A 187 -1.08 10.68 9.48
CA GLY A 187 -0.93 9.23 9.30
C GLY A 187 -0.68 8.78 7.86
N VAL A 188 -0.81 9.68 6.88
CA VAL A 188 -0.42 9.47 5.46
C VAL A 188 1.04 9.84 5.28
#